data_AF-A0AA42X6Q4-F1
#
_entry.id   AF-A0AA42X6Q4-F1
#
_cell.length_a   1.000
_cell.length_b   1.000
_cell.length_c   1.000
_cell.angle_alpha   90.00
_cell.angle_beta   90.00
_cell.angle_gamma   90.00
#
_symmetry.space_group_name_H-M   'P 1'
#
loop_
_entity.id
_entity.type
_entity.pdbx_description
1 polymer ?
#
loop_
_entity_poly.entity_id
_entity_poly.type
_entity_poly.pdbx_seq_one_letter_code
_entity_poly.pdbx_strand_id
1 'polypeptide(L)'
;MKHPRRWLLIGSITTATVGVIVLVLTTPLVSNALLLLMERSNFIPDESSIFTFEPYAINQGSSNYWLYGKDRTYYYHFTYEDDVPYVYIPQDNRCPGFDRQNARTWCSALPGKAR
;
A
#
# COMPACT_ATOMS: atom_id res chain seq x y z
N MET A 1 42.53 -25.47 -13.64
CA MET A 1 41.05 -25.44 -13.76
C MET A 1 40.43 -24.74 -12.54
N LYS A 2 40.08 -23.45 -12.64
CA LYS A 2 39.37 -22.67 -11.59
C LYS A 2 38.28 -21.79 -12.25
N HIS A 3 37.26 -22.40 -12.85
CA HIS A 3 36.16 -21.68 -13.51
C HIS A 3 34.71 -21.96 -13.05
N PRO A 4 34.35 -22.99 -12.25
CA PRO A 4 32.93 -23.29 -12.01
C PRO A 4 32.24 -22.31 -11.05
N ARG A 5 32.95 -21.84 -10.00
CA ARG A 5 32.35 -20.97 -8.97
C ARG A 5 32.06 -19.54 -9.43
N ARG A 6 32.91 -18.96 -10.29
CA ARG A 6 32.71 -17.56 -10.77
C ARG A 6 31.51 -17.44 -11.70
N TRP A 7 31.26 -18.43 -12.56
CA TRP A 7 30.10 -18.44 -13.45
C TRP A 7 28.79 -18.64 -12.69
N LEU A 8 28.78 -19.51 -11.68
CA LEU A 8 27.63 -19.68 -10.78
C LEU A 8 27.31 -18.40 -10.01
N LEU A 9 28.33 -17.72 -9.47
CA LEU A 9 28.15 -16.47 -8.73
C LEU A 9 27.65 -15.32 -9.63
N ILE A 10 28.17 -15.18 -10.85
CA ILE A 10 27.71 -14.15 -11.80
C ILE A 10 26.26 -14.42 -12.21
N GLY A 11 25.91 -15.68 -12.52
CA GLY A 11 24.52 -16.06 -12.82
C GLY A 11 23.55 -15.74 -11.68
N SER A 12 23.92 -16.05 -10.43
CA SER A 12 23.10 -15.74 -9.25
C SER A 12 22.93 -14.24 -9.01
N ILE A 13 23.98 -13.43 -9.22
CA ILE A 13 23.90 -11.97 -9.07
C ILE A 13 22.94 -11.38 -10.12
N THR A 14 23.04 -11.83 -11.38
CA THR A 14 22.13 -11.34 -12.43
C THR A 14 20.67 -11.69 -12.13
N THR A 15 20.39 -12.92 -11.68
CA THR A 15 19.04 -13.34 -11.30
C THR A 15 18.49 -12.52 -10.13
N ALA A 16 19.30 -12.26 -9.10
CA ALA A 16 18.89 -11.45 -7.96
C ALA A 16 18.57 -10.01 -8.37
N THR A 17 19.43 -9.39 -9.20
CA THR A 17 19.21 -8.03 -9.70
C THR A 17 17.92 -7.92 -10.52
N VAL A 18 17.67 -8.88 -11.41
CA VAL A 18 16.42 -8.91 -12.18
C VAL A 18 15.21 -9.06 -11.25
N GLY A 19 15.29 -9.94 -10.25
CA GLY A 19 14.24 -10.11 -9.26
C GLY A 19 13.91 -8.81 -8.50
N VAL A 20 14.92 -8.06 -8.08
CA VAL A 20 14.74 -6.75 -7.41
C VAL A 20 14.10 -5.73 -8.35
N ILE A 21 14.56 -5.65 -9.61
CA ILE A 21 13.99 -4.74 -10.60
C ILE A 21 12.50 -5.05 -10.82
N VAL A 22 12.15 -6.33 -11.00
CA VAL A 22 10.75 -6.74 -11.16
C VAL A 22 9.93 -6.34 -9.95
N LEU A 23 10.41 -6.60 -8.73
CA LEU A 23 9.70 -6.23 -7.50
C LEU A 23 9.43 -4.71 -7.45
N VAL A 24 10.45 -3.89 -7.73
CA VAL A 24 10.35 -2.42 -7.70
C VAL A 24 9.43 -1.88 -8.79
N LEU A 25 9.46 -2.45 -9.99
CA LEU A 25 8.66 -1.95 -11.12
C LEU A 25 7.21 -2.42 -11.10
N THR A 26 6.91 -3.51 -10.41
CA THR A 26 5.56 -4.11 -10.40
C THR A 26 4.78 -3.88 -9.10
N THR A 27 5.42 -3.31 -8.08
CA THR A 27 4.79 -3.05 -6.79
C THR A 27 4.92 -1.58 -6.37
N PRO A 28 3.96 -1.02 -5.63
CA PRO A 28 4.07 0.30 -5.01
C PRO A 28 5.09 0.39 -3.85
N LEU A 29 6.05 -0.54 -3.74
CA LEU A 29 7.05 -0.57 -2.67
C LEU A 29 7.76 0.77 -2.50
N VAL A 30 8.27 1.35 -3.59
CA VAL A 30 9.05 2.59 -3.53
C VAL A 30 8.16 3.78 -3.15
N SER A 31 6.97 3.88 -3.74
CA SER A 31 6.03 4.97 -3.41
C SER A 31 5.56 4.88 -1.96
N ASN A 32 5.26 3.68 -1.46
CA ASN A 32 4.86 3.49 -0.07
C ASN A 32 6.01 3.71 0.91
N ALA A 33 7.25 3.33 0.55
CA ALA A 33 8.41 3.68 1.36
C ALA A 33 8.59 5.20 1.47
N LEU A 34 8.44 5.94 0.36
CA LEU A 34 8.50 7.40 0.36
C LEU A 34 7.35 8.02 1.17
N LEU A 35 6.12 7.52 1.01
CA LEU A 35 4.94 7.92 1.77
C LEU A 35 5.20 7.88 3.29
N LEU A 36 5.77 6.77 3.76
CA LEU A 36 6.10 6.55 5.19
C LEU A 36 7.28 7.40 5.68
N LEU A 37 8.22 7.75 4.79
CA LEU A 37 9.38 8.58 5.14
C LEU A 37 9.05 10.07 5.20
N MET A 38 8.13 10.54 4.35
CA MET A 38 7.85 11.97 4.19
C MET A 38 6.92 12.55 5.27
N GLU A 39 6.02 11.75 5.81
CA GLU A 39 5.03 12.21 6.79
C GLU A 39 4.83 11.14 7.87
N ARG A 40 5.01 11.51 9.14
CA ARG A 40 4.99 10.52 10.24
C ARG A 40 3.61 9.96 10.52
N SER A 41 2.57 10.70 10.17
CA SER A 41 1.19 10.23 10.32
C SER A 41 0.79 9.22 9.24
N ASN A 42 1.61 9.02 8.20
CA ASN A 42 1.37 7.97 7.23
C ASN A 42 1.68 6.60 7.83
N PHE A 43 0.76 5.68 7.58
CA PHE A 43 0.90 4.27 7.88
C PHE A 43 0.28 3.44 6.74
N ILE A 44 0.59 2.14 6.71
CA ILE A 44 -0.05 1.18 5.81
C ILE A 44 -1.14 0.44 6.60
N PRO A 45 -2.37 0.31 6.08
CA PRO A 45 -3.41 -0.51 6.70
C PRO A 45 -2.95 -1.95 6.98
N ASP A 46 -3.47 -2.56 8.05
CA ASP A 46 -3.05 -3.89 8.52
C ASP A 46 -3.47 -5.02 7.58
N GLU A 47 -4.60 -4.83 6.90
CA GLU A 47 -5.13 -5.73 5.87
C GLU A 47 -4.34 -5.62 4.55
N SER A 48 -3.42 -4.65 4.46
CA SER A 48 -2.57 -4.43 3.30
C SER A 48 -1.08 -4.58 3.60
N SER A 49 -0.25 -4.18 2.64
CA SER A 49 1.20 -4.25 2.76
C SER A 49 1.86 -3.12 1.99
N ILE A 50 3.12 -2.84 2.32
CA ILE A 50 3.96 -1.88 1.58
C ILE A 50 4.07 -2.23 0.08
N PHE A 51 3.82 -3.48 -0.31
CA PHE A 51 3.88 -3.95 -1.70
C PHE A 51 2.55 -3.88 -2.44
N THR A 52 1.43 -3.60 -1.76
CA THR A 52 0.09 -3.72 -2.35
C THR A 52 -0.80 -2.51 -2.13
N PHE A 53 -0.53 -1.73 -1.08
CA PHE A 53 -1.30 -0.52 -0.79
C PHE A 53 -1.05 0.53 -1.86
N GLU A 54 -2.12 1.14 -2.36
CA GLU A 54 -2.10 2.16 -3.39
C GLU A 54 -2.97 3.35 -2.94
N PRO A 55 -2.37 4.42 -2.40
CA PRO A 55 -3.05 5.69 -2.17
C PRO A 55 -3.54 6.27 -3.50
N TYR A 56 -4.78 6.73 -3.55
CA TYR A 56 -5.31 7.42 -4.74
C TYR A 56 -5.93 8.79 -4.44
N ALA A 57 -6.04 9.16 -3.17
CA ALA A 57 -6.34 10.52 -2.75
C ALA A 57 -5.37 10.91 -1.63
N ILE A 58 -4.67 12.01 -1.83
CA ILE A 58 -3.70 12.57 -0.87
C ILE A 58 -4.22 13.92 -0.39
N ASN A 59 -4.05 14.21 0.90
CA ASN A 59 -4.37 15.51 1.46
C ASN A 59 -3.56 16.61 0.77
N GLN A 60 -4.24 17.65 0.29
CA GLN A 60 -3.63 18.79 -0.42
C GLN A 60 -3.30 19.96 0.54
N GLY A 61 -3.43 19.74 1.85
CA GLY A 61 -3.12 20.72 2.89
C GLY A 61 -1.62 20.80 3.21
N SER A 62 -1.29 21.18 4.44
CA SER A 62 0.11 21.31 4.89
C SER A 62 0.83 19.97 5.08
N SER A 63 0.11 18.86 5.13
CA SER A 63 0.61 17.51 5.39
C SER A 63 0.21 16.55 4.28
N ASN A 64 1.12 15.64 3.92
CA ASN A 64 0.97 14.74 2.76
C ASN A 64 0.56 13.32 3.20
N TYR A 65 -0.53 13.21 3.97
CA TYR A 65 -1.10 11.92 4.33
C TYR A 65 -2.13 11.44 3.30
N TRP A 66 -2.31 10.13 3.21
CA TRP A 66 -3.34 9.54 2.36
C TRP A 66 -4.73 9.72 2.97
N LEU A 67 -5.72 10.03 2.13
CA LEU A 67 -7.14 10.15 2.49
C LEU A 67 -7.92 8.90 2.13
N TYR A 68 -7.61 8.38 0.94
CA TYR A 68 -8.19 7.16 0.42
C TYR A 68 -7.12 6.32 -0.27
N GLY A 69 -7.19 5.02 -0.02
CA GLY A 69 -6.31 4.03 -0.63
C GLY A 69 -7.06 2.77 -0.98
N LYS A 70 -6.40 1.86 -1.68
CA LYS A 70 -6.90 0.53 -2.02
C LYS A 70 -5.76 -0.48 -2.03
N ASP A 71 -6.12 -1.75 -2.07
CA ASP A 71 -5.22 -2.79 -2.56
C ASP A 71 -5.94 -3.66 -3.60
N ARG A 72 -5.82 -4.99 -3.52
CA ARG A 72 -6.57 -5.91 -4.40
C ARG A 72 -7.92 -6.32 -3.81
N THR A 73 -8.09 -6.19 -2.50
CA THR A 73 -9.22 -6.75 -1.75
C THR A 73 -10.11 -5.64 -1.19
N TYR A 74 -9.53 -4.55 -0.72
CA TYR A 74 -10.23 -3.52 0.04
C TYR A 74 -10.02 -2.11 -0.53
N TYR A 75 -10.99 -1.24 -0.25
CA TYR A 75 -10.82 0.21 -0.20
C TYR A 75 -10.61 0.64 1.25
N TYR A 76 -9.81 1.69 1.46
CA TYR A 76 -9.43 2.23 2.76
C TYR A 76 -9.70 3.74 2.82
N HIS A 77 -10.12 4.22 3.98
CA HIS A 77 -10.32 5.65 4.26
C HIS A 77 -9.72 6.02 5.61
N PHE A 78 -8.89 7.06 5.64
CA PHE A 78 -8.31 7.61 6.85
C PHE A 78 -9.35 8.44 7.63
N THR A 79 -9.52 8.17 8.91
CA THR A 79 -10.61 8.71 9.75
C THR A 79 -10.19 9.86 10.67
N TYR A 80 -8.88 10.12 10.83
CA TYR A 80 -8.32 11.09 11.78
C TYR A 80 -8.47 10.74 13.27
N GLU A 81 -8.94 9.54 13.59
CA GLU A 81 -9.18 9.08 14.95
C GLU A 81 -8.05 8.17 15.42
N ASP A 82 -7.54 8.36 16.64
CA ASP A 82 -6.43 7.56 17.16
C ASP A 82 -6.84 6.10 17.45
N ASP A 83 -8.09 5.87 17.86
CA ASP A 83 -8.62 4.55 18.22
C ASP A 83 -9.06 3.73 17.01
N VAL A 84 -9.54 4.40 15.96
CA VAL A 84 -9.92 3.80 14.68
C VAL A 84 -9.29 4.61 13.56
N PRO A 85 -7.99 4.45 13.25
CA PRO A 85 -7.26 5.34 12.32
C PRO A 85 -7.68 5.24 10.85
N TYR A 86 -8.39 4.18 10.50
CA TYR A 86 -8.99 4.03 9.18
C TYR A 86 -10.19 3.09 9.25
N VAL A 87 -11.02 3.16 8.21
CA VAL A 87 -12.03 2.15 7.92
C VAL A 87 -11.77 1.52 6.56
N TYR A 88 -12.27 0.30 6.36
CA TYR A 88 -12.10 -0.41 5.09
C TYR A 88 -13.35 -1.19 4.69
N ILE A 89 -13.50 -1.44 3.39
CA ILE A 89 -14.61 -2.20 2.82
C ILE A 89 -14.12 -3.04 1.63
N PRO A 90 -14.65 -4.26 1.39
CA PRO A 90 -14.30 -5.03 0.20
C PRO A 90 -14.53 -4.23 -1.09
N GLN A 91 -13.67 -4.40 -2.08
CA GLN A 91 -13.89 -3.81 -3.41
C GLN A 91 -15.10 -4.47 -4.10
N ASP A 92 -15.26 -5.78 -3.93
CA ASP A 92 -16.46 -6.50 -4.31
C ASP A 92 -17.53 -6.34 -3.21
N ASN A 93 -18.20 -5.20 -3.22
CA ASN A 93 -19.32 -4.89 -2.33
C ASN A 93 -20.57 -4.53 -3.13
N ARG A 94 -21.72 -4.58 -2.45
CA ARG A 94 -23.03 -4.26 -3.03
C ARG A 94 -23.67 -3.04 -2.37
N CYS A 95 -22.87 -2.09 -1.87
CA CYS A 95 -23.40 -0.91 -1.24
C CYS A 95 -24.13 -0.04 -2.27
N PRO A 96 -25.42 0.29 -2.06
CA PRO A 96 -26.15 1.19 -2.94
C PRO A 96 -25.48 2.57 -2.97
N GLY A 97 -25.23 3.10 -4.17
CA GLY A 97 -24.58 4.42 -4.32
C GLY A 97 -23.13 4.46 -3.85
N PHE A 98 -22.44 3.32 -3.83
CA PHE A 98 -21.03 3.23 -3.46
C PHE A 98 -20.17 4.23 -4.24
N ASP A 99 -19.42 5.04 -3.50
CA ASP A 99 -18.37 5.92 -4.02
C ASP A 99 -17.09 5.69 -3.23
N ARG A 100 -16.04 5.27 -3.94
CA ARG A 100 -14.70 5.05 -3.38
C ARG A 100 -14.11 6.31 -2.73
N GLN A 101 -14.50 7.52 -3.14
CA GLN A 101 -14.01 8.78 -2.56
C GLN A 101 -14.95 9.36 -1.49
N ASN A 102 -15.95 8.60 -1.05
CA ASN A 102 -16.87 9.04 -0.01
C ASN A 102 -17.22 7.87 0.93
N ALA A 103 -16.46 7.74 2.01
CA ALA A 103 -16.65 6.66 2.99
C ALA A 103 -18.04 6.64 3.65
N ARG A 104 -18.81 7.74 3.59
CA ARG A 104 -20.21 7.75 4.08
C ARG A 104 -21.13 6.84 3.25
N THR A 105 -20.73 6.48 2.04
CA THR A 105 -21.46 5.54 1.17
C THR A 105 -21.10 4.07 1.45
N TRP A 106 -20.15 3.80 2.35
CA TRP A 106 -19.65 2.45 2.63
C TRP A 106 -20.51 1.79 3.71
N CYS A 107 -21.57 1.11 3.26
CA CYS A 107 -22.64 0.54 4.09
C CYS A 107 -22.22 -0.53 5.12
N SER A 108 -21.01 -1.09 5.03
CA SER A 108 -20.50 -2.12 5.96
C SER A 108 -18.98 -2.00 6.14
N ALA A 109 -18.50 -0.76 6.27
CA ALA A 109 -17.09 -0.52 6.53
C ALA A 109 -16.69 -1.07 7.91
N LEU A 110 -15.54 -1.71 7.99
CA LEU A 110 -14.96 -2.25 9.21
C LEU A 110 -13.89 -1.29 9.75
N PRO A 111 -13.77 -1.15 11.08
CA PRO A 111 -12.71 -0.38 11.69
C PRO A 111 -11.37 -1.10 11.56
N GLY A 112 -10.35 -0.37 11.12
CA GLY A 112 -8.96 -0.79 11.15
C GLY A 112 -8.29 -0.48 12.49
N LYS A 113 -7.16 -1.13 12.75
CA LYS A 113 -6.33 -0.85 13.95
C LYS A 113 -5.01 -0.21 13.54
N ALA A 114 -4.51 0.67 14.41
CA ALA A 114 -3.12 1.08 14.36
C ALA A 114 -2.24 -0.08 14.86
N ARG A 115 -1.10 -0.28 14.19
CA ARG A 115 0.00 -1.13 14.69
C ARG A 115 0.87 -0.39 15.68
#